data_AF-A0A535RBZ0-F1
#
_entry.id   AF-A0A535RBZ0-F1
#
_cell.length_a   1.000
_cell.length_b   1.000
_cell.length_c   1.000
_cell.angle_alpha   90.00
_cell.angle_beta   90.00
_cell.angle_gamma   90.00
#
_symmetry.space_group_name_H-M   'P 1'
#
loop_
_entity.id
_entity.type
_entity.pdbx_description
1 polymer ?
#
loop_
_entity_poly.entity_id
_entity_poly.type
_entity_poly.pdbx_seq_one_letter_code
_entity_poly.pdbx_strand_id
1 'polypeptide(L)' 'MLPAILAIDQGTTRTKALIFDAQAHCLAECSSEIPLTSPHPGWVDQDPRDL' A
#
# COMPACT_ATOMS: atom_id res chain seq x y z
N MET A 1 -12.42 2.87 22.96
CA MET A 1 -11.87 3.27 21.65
C MET A 1 -13.00 3.26 20.64
N LEU A 2 -13.04 4.21 19.71
CA LEU A 2 -14.02 4.21 18.62
C LEU A 2 -13.56 3.24 17.52
N PRO A 3 -14.47 2.54 16.83
CA PRO A 3 -14.13 1.71 15.69
C PRO A 3 -13.58 2.56 14.55
N ALA A 4 -12.58 2.04 13.85
CA ALA A 4 -11.95 2.66 12.69
C ALA A 4 -11.78 1.62 11.57
N ILE A 5 -11.67 2.10 10.34
CA ILE A 5 -11.45 1.25 9.16
C ILE A 5 -9.99 1.36 8.76
N LEU A 6 -9.29 0.22 8.70
CA LEU A 6 -7.99 0.12 8.04
C LEU A 6 -8.21 -0.17 6.55
N ALA A 7 -7.70 0.69 5.70
CA ALA A 7 -7.63 0.48 4.26
C ALA A 7 -6.18 0.20 3.85
N ILE A 8 -5.97 -0.85 3.05
CA ILE A 8 -4.70 -1.15 2.41
C ILE A 8 -4.85 -0.87 0.91
N ASP A 9 -4.04 0.06 0.41
CA ASP A 9 -3.93 0.41 -1.02
C ASP A 9 -2.61 -0.16 -1.54
N GLN A 10 -2.71 -1.33 -2.19
CA GLN A 10 -1.57 -2.04 -2.77
C GLN A 10 -1.34 -1.51 -4.19
N GLY A 11 -0.35 -0.64 -4.34
CA GLY A 11 0.04 -0.05 -5.62
C GLY A 11 1.21 -0.80 -6.26
N THR A 12 1.68 -0.31 -7.41
CA THR A 12 2.78 -0.98 -8.12
C THR A 12 4.17 -0.65 -7.57
N THR A 13 4.33 0.45 -6.86
CA THR A 13 5.64 0.88 -6.32
C THR A 13 5.63 1.03 -4.80
N ARG A 14 4.45 0.92 -4.19
CA ARG A 14 4.23 1.21 -2.78
C ARG A 14 2.93 0.55 -2.30
N THR A 15 2.97 0.05 -1.08
CA THR A 15 1.77 -0.27 -0.28
C THR A 15 1.49 0.88 0.68
N LYS A 16 0.25 1.36 0.73
CA LYS A 16 -0.19 2.34 1.74
C LYS A 16 -1.17 1.69 2.72
N ALA A 17 -1.12 2.16 3.96
CA ALA A 17 -2.08 1.83 4.99
C ALA A 17 -2.69 3.12 5.53
N LEU A 18 -4.03 3.19 5.56
CA LEU A 18 -4.79 4.36 5.99
C LEU A 18 -5.82 3.97 7.04
N ILE A 19 -6.00 4.82 8.05
CA ILE A 19 -7.04 4.67 9.07
C ILE A 19 -8.10 5.73 8.85
N PHE A 20 -9.37 5.31 8.74
CA PHE A 20 -10.51 6.20 8.58
C PHE A 20 -11.48 6.12 9.76
N ASP A 21 -12.08 7.27 10.12
CA ASP A 21 -13.24 7.31 11.00
C ASP A 21 -14.55 6.97 10.25
N ALA A 22 -15.67 6.93 10.98
CA ALA A 22 -16.99 6.62 10.42
C ALA A 22 -17.54 7.70 9.46
N GLN A 23 -16.94 8.89 9.45
CA GLN A 23 -17.26 9.99 8.53
C GLN A 23 -16.31 10.03 7.33
N ALA A 24 -15.45 9.00 7.19
CA ALA A 24 -14.42 8.88 6.17
C ALA A 24 -13.31 9.95 6.24
N HIS A 25 -13.07 10.55 7.41
CA HIS A 25 -11.86 11.36 7.61
C HIS A 25 -10.65 10.44 7.78
N CYS A 26 -9.56 10.76 7.08
CA CYS A 26 -8.28 10.08 7.26
C CYS A 26 -7.66 10.52 8.59
N LEU A 27 -7.54 9.58 9.53
CA LEU A 27 -6.95 9.81 10.84
C LEU A 27 -5.43 9.58 10.85
N ALA A 28 -4.95 8.65 10.00
CA ALA A 28 -3.53 8.34 9.86
C ALA A 28 -3.27 7.71 8.49
N GLU A 29 -2.06 7.94 7.96
CA GLU A 29 -1.56 7.35 6.72
C GLU A 29 -0.09 7.00 6.90
N CYS A 30 0.30 5.84 6.38
CA CYS A 30 1.70 5.49 6.19
C CYS A 30 1.88 4.70 4.89
N SER A 31 3.14 4.56 4.48
CA SER A 31 3.44 3.78 3.30
C SER A 31 4.82 3.15 3.32
N SER A 32 4.95 2.02 2.61
CA SER A 32 6.21 1.33 2.35
C SER A 32 6.43 1.19 0.85
N GLU A 33 7.67 1.35 0.40
CA GLU A 33 8.06 1.05 -0.98
C GLU A 33 8.02 -0.46 -1.25
N ILE A 34 7.74 -0.82 -2.50
CA ILE A 34 7.79 -2.20 -3.00
C ILE A 34 8.98 -2.31 -3.96
N PRO A 35 9.89 -3.27 -3.74
CA PRO A 35 10.96 -3.57 -4.68
C PRO A 35 10.42 -3.99 -6.06
N LEU A 36 11.01 -3.43 -7.12
CA LEU A 36 10.71 -3.79 -8.50
C LEU A 36 11.93 -4.37 -9.18
N THR A 37 11.72 -5.38 -10.02
CA THR A 37 12.78 -5.94 -10.85
C THR A 37 12.42 -5.84 -12.33
N SER A 38 13.43 -5.58 -13.17
CA SER A 38 13.27 -5.48 -14.63
C SER A 38 14.33 -6.34 -15.31
N PRO A 39 14.13 -7.67 -15.37
CA PRO A 39 15.14 -8.59 -15.87
C PRO A 39 15.40 -8.43 -17.38
N HIS A 40 14.43 -7.91 -18.13
CA HIS A 40 14.50 -7.70 -19.57
C HIS A 40 13.93 -6.33 -19.98
N PRO A 41 14.32 -5.78 -21.15
CA PRO A 41 13.73 -4.56 -21.67
C PRO A 41 12.20 -4.68 -21.80
N GLY A 42 11.48 -3.74 -21.17
CA GLY A 42 10.02 -3.68 -21.18
C GLY A 42 9.31 -4.58 -20.16
N TRP A 43 10.05 -5.30 -19.32
CA TRP A 43 9.48 -6.14 -18.25
C TRP A 43 9.58 -5.45 -16.89
N VAL A 44 8.56 -5.66 -16.06
CA VAL A 44 8.52 -5.20 -14.67
C VAL A 44 7.84 -6.29 -13.84
N ASP A 45 8.57 -6.86 -12.90
CA ASP A 45 8.11 -7.94 -12.04
C ASP A 45 8.10 -7.49 -10.57
N GLN A 46 7.15 -8.03 -9.82
CA GLN A 46 7.02 -7.90 -8.37
C GLN A 46 7.04 -9.30 -7.74
N ASP A 47 7.85 -9.49 -6.70
CA ASP A 47 7.80 -10.72 -5.90
C ASP A 47 6.69 -10.59 -4.85
N PRO A 48 5.69 -11.49 -4.81
CA PRO A 48 4.63 -11.45 -3.79
C PRO A 48 5.12 -11.54 -2.34
N ARG A 49 6.36 -12.02 -2.11
CA ARG A 49 6.97 -12.09 -0.77
C ARG A 49 7.51 -10.74 -0.29
N ASP A 50 7.69 -9.79 -1.20
CA ASP A 50 8.15 -8.43 -0.89
C ASP A 50 6.99 -7.43 -0.74
N LEU A 51 5.73 -7.91 -0.75
CA LEU A 51 4.49 -7.12 -0.62
C LEU A 51 3.96 -7.03 0.81
#